data_AF-A0A921L9E0-F1
#
_entry.id   AF-A0A921L9E0-F1
#
_cell.length_a   1.000
_cell.length_b   1.000
_cell.length_c   1.000
_cell.angle_alpha   90.00
_cell.angle_beta   90.00
_cell.angle_gamma   90.00
#
_symmetry.space_group_name_H-M   'P 1'
#
loop_
_entity.id
_entity.type
_entity.pdbx_description
1 polymer ?
#
loop_
_entity_poly.entity_id
_entity_poly.type
_entity_poly.pdbx_seq_one_letter_code
_entity_poly.pdbx_strand_id
1 'polypeptide(L)' 'MRINDIYLAYASWGKAGKQRPILIVDYDDQTLSFYAITSKYHHKSKAMQAIRYPLVDWQGEGLAKQSYVVIDPHKRTH' A
#
# COMPACT_ATOMS: atom_id res chain seq x y z
N MET A 1 4.70 -8.97 12.97
CA MET A 1 4.22 -8.72 11.60
C MET A 1 3.53 -9.98 11.13
N ARG A 2 2.41 -9.87 10.41
CA ARG A 2 1.65 -11.01 9.90
C ARG A 2 1.25 -10.73 8.46
N ILE A 3 1.24 -11.76 7.62
CA ILE A 3 0.73 -11.67 6.25
C ILE A 3 -0.77 -11.28 6.32
N ASN A 4 -1.19 -10.41 5.41
CA ASN A 4 -2.52 -9.80 5.29
C ASN A 4 -2.88 -8.72 6.32
N ASP A 5 -1.96 -8.35 7.20
CA ASP A 5 -2.14 -7.18 8.08
C ASP A 5 -1.68 -5.89 7.39
N ILE A 6 -2.24 -4.76 7.86
CA ILE A 6 -1.79 -3.42 7.48
C ILE A 6 -0.82 -2.86 8.53
N TYR A 7 0.35 -2.40 8.09
CA TYR A 7 1.33 -1.73 8.96
C TYR A 7 1.70 -0.34 8.43
N LEU A 8 2.19 0.52 9.32
CA LEU A 8 2.79 1.80 8.94
C LEU A 8 4.29 1.59 8.72
N ALA A 9 4.76 1.79 7.49
CA ALA A 9 6.18 1.69 7.14
C ALA A 9 6.72 3.03 6.62
N TYR A 10 8.01 3.28 6.84
CA TYR A 10 8.72 4.39 6.23
C TYR A 10 9.30 3.96 4.88
N ALA A 11 8.69 4.41 3.79
CA ALA A 11 9.17 4.14 2.43
C ALA A 11 10.16 5.23 2.00
N SER A 12 11.44 4.84 1.82
CA SER A 12 12.53 5.71 1.38
C SER A 12 12.67 5.74 -0.14
N TRP A 13 13.00 6.90 -0.71
CA TRP A 13 13.50 7.08 -2.06
C TRP A 13 14.73 8.00 -2.02
N GLY A 14 15.92 7.41 -1.97
CA GLY A 14 17.19 8.13 -1.84
C GLY A 14 17.34 8.79 -0.48
N LYS A 15 17.45 10.13 -0.46
CA LYS A 15 17.59 10.94 0.78
C LYS A 15 16.25 11.38 1.38
N ALA A 16 15.13 11.03 0.76
CA ALA A 16 13.80 11.41 1.20
C ALA A 16 12.94 10.16 1.45
N GLY A 17 11.81 10.34 2.10
CA GLY A 17 10.86 9.25 2.30
C GLY A 17 9.58 9.76 2.94
N LYS A 18 8.65 8.84 3.17
CA LYS A 18 7.48 9.12 4.00
C LYS A 18 6.90 7.86 4.61
N GLN A 19 6.16 8.07 5.69
CA GLN A 19 5.31 7.02 6.26
C GLN A 19 4.11 6.75 5.36
N ARG A 20 3.84 5.47 5.13
CA ARG A 20 2.66 4.99 4.39
C ARG A 20 2.14 3.71 5.02
N PRO A 21 0.81 3.51 5.03
CA PRO A 21 0.27 2.19 5.29
C PRO A 21 0.67 1.23 4.15
N ILE A 22 0.97 -0.01 4.51
CA ILE A 22 1.36 -1.09 3.60
C ILE A 22 0.59 -2.36 3.97
N LEU A 23 0.24 -3.17 2.97
CA LEU A 23 -0.33 -4.50 3.15
C LEU A 23 0.79 -5.53 3.00
N ILE A 24 1.04 -6.31 4.05
CA ILE A 24 2.09 -7.34 4.06
C ILE A 24 1.60 -8.54 3.24
N VAL A 25 2.38 -8.95 2.24
CA VAL A 25 2.04 -10.13 1.42
C VAL A 25 2.98 -11.30 1.68
N ASP A 26 4.24 -11.01 2.03
CA ASP A 26 5.23 -12.02 2.39
C ASP A 26 6.39 -11.36 3.14
N TYR A 27 7.15 -12.13 3.90
CA TYR A 27 8.39 -11.66 4.52
C TYR A 27 9.31 -12.82 4.89
N ASP A 28 10.61 -12.55 4.88
CA ASP A 28 11.64 -13.42 5.43
C ASP A 28 12.58 -12.61 6.36
N ASP A 29 13.70 -13.20 6.74
CA ASP A 29 14.66 -12.59 7.66
C ASP A 29 15.34 -11.33 7.11
N GLN A 30 15.29 -11.10 5.79
CA GLN A 30 16.01 -10.02 5.10
C GLN A 30 15.09 -9.07 4.33
N THR A 31 13.92 -9.56 3.92
CA THR A 31 13.03 -8.87 3.00
C THR A 31 11.60 -8.87 3.49
N LEU A 32 10.89 -7.80 3.17
CA LEU A 32 9.47 -7.65 3.41
C LEU A 32 8.84 -7.31 2.07
N SER A 33 7.98 -8.19 1.56
CA SER A 33 7.17 -7.92 0.38
C SER A 33 5.84 -7.28 0.77
N PHE A 34 5.52 -6.14 0.16
CA PHE A 34 4.27 -5.44 0.45
C PHE A 34 3.62 -4.76 -0.75
N TYR A 35 2.31 -4.50 -0.63
CA TYR A 35 1.60 -3.54 -1.47
C TYR A 35 1.43 -2.20 -0.76
N ALA A 36 1.66 -1.10 -1.48
CA ALA A 36 1.43 0.23 -0.95
C ALA A 36 -0.07 0.52 -0.86
N ILE A 37 -0.49 1.15 0.25
CA ILE A 37 -1.86 1.64 0.41
C ILE A 37 -1.90 3.15 0.18
N THR A 38 -2.96 3.63 -0.47
CA THR A 38 -3.15 5.05 -0.73
C THR A 38 -4.60 5.46 -0.66
N SER A 39 -4.88 6.67 -0.15
CA SER A 39 -6.20 7.30 -0.27
C SER A 39 -6.38 8.09 -1.58
N LYS A 40 -5.38 8.08 -2.48
CA LYS A 40 -5.40 8.88 -3.72
C LYS A 40 -6.04 8.08 -4.85
N TYR A 41 -7.31 8.39 -5.15
CA TYR A 41 -8.06 7.74 -6.22
C TYR A 41 -8.75 8.72 -7.18
N HIS A 42 -9.64 9.59 -6.70
CA HIS A 42 -10.56 10.40 -7.52
C HIS A 42 -9.92 11.23 -8.65
N HIS A 43 -8.75 11.83 -8.42
CA HIS A 43 -8.06 12.67 -9.41
C HIS A 43 -7.02 11.92 -10.25
N LYS A 44 -7.06 10.58 -10.27
CA LYS A 44 -6.13 9.75 -11.03
C LYS A 44 -6.68 9.45 -12.42
N SER A 45 -5.79 9.25 -13.39
CA SER A 45 -6.17 8.78 -14.73
C SER A 45 -6.85 7.41 -14.66
N LYS A 46 -7.61 7.02 -15.69
CA LYS A 46 -8.26 5.70 -15.74
C LYS A 46 -7.28 4.55 -15.53
N ALA A 47 -6.11 4.61 -16.17
CA ALA A 47 -5.03 3.62 -15.98
C ALA A 47 -4.57 3.54 -14.51
N MET A 48 -4.44 4.68 -13.84
CA MET A 48 -4.06 4.71 -12.43
C MET A 48 -5.19 4.25 -11.51
N GLN A 49 -6.47 4.50 -11.84
CA GLN A 49 -7.59 3.96 -11.08
C GLN A 49 -7.69 2.43 -11.21
N ALA A 50 -7.41 1.88 -12.39
CA ALA A 50 -7.48 0.44 -12.67
C ALA A 50 -6.56 -0.42 -11.81
N ILE A 51 -5.44 0.14 -11.32
CA ILE A 51 -4.49 -0.55 -10.43
C ILE A 51 -4.75 -0.29 -8.93
N ARG A 52 -5.87 0.35 -8.57
CA ARG A 52 -6.22 0.73 -7.20
C ARG A 52 -7.48 0.00 -6.76
N TYR A 53 -7.30 -1.00 -5.92
CA TYR A 53 -8.38 -1.86 -5.44
C TYR A 53 -8.88 -1.34 -4.09
N PRO A 54 -10.18 -1.07 -3.93
CA PRO A 54 -10.71 -0.47 -2.71
C PRO A 54 -10.57 -1.44 -1.53
N LEU A 55 -10.09 -0.92 -0.39
CA LEU A 55 -10.23 -1.61 0.89
C LEU A 55 -11.67 -1.45 1.37
N VAL A 56 -12.35 -2.57 1.63
CA VAL A 56 -13.76 -2.58 2.03
C VAL A 56 -13.90 -2.11 3.48
N ASP A 57 -13.19 -2.72 4.42
CA ASP A 57 -13.23 -2.37 5.85
C ASP A 57 -12.03 -1.50 6.26
N TRP A 58 -11.81 -0.40 5.56
CA TRP A 58 -10.69 0.49 5.87
C TRP A 58 -10.79 1.13 7.26
N GLN A 59 -11.99 1.24 7.81
CA GLN A 59 -12.24 1.79 9.15
C GLN A 59 -11.82 0.81 10.25
N GLY A 60 -12.19 -0.48 10.12
CA GLY A 60 -11.75 -1.53 11.03
C GLY A 60 -10.22 -1.69 11.05
N GLU A 61 -9.57 -1.43 9.92
CA GLU A 61 -8.10 -1.45 9.76
C GLU A 61 -7.41 -0.17 10.26
N GLY A 62 -8.14 0.77 10.88
CA GLY A 62 -7.58 1.99 11.47
C GLY A 62 -7.14 3.07 10.45
N LEU A 63 -7.61 3.00 9.20
CA LEU A 63 -7.32 4.04 8.21
C LEU A 63 -8.28 5.22 8.37
N ALA A 64 -7.77 6.44 8.25
CA ALA A 64 -8.57 7.65 8.47
C ALA A 64 -9.60 7.96 7.36
N LYS A 65 -9.51 7.31 6.20
CA LYS A 65 -10.40 7.50 5.04
C LYS A 65 -10.28 6.36 4.04
N GLN A 66 -11.26 6.28 3.13
CA GLN A 66 -11.27 5.33 2.02
C GLN A 66 -9.89 5.25 1.35
N SER A 67 -9.37 4.04 1.33
CA SER A 67 -8.03 3.74 0.84
C SER A 67 -8.06 2.54 -0.09
N TYR A 68 -6.98 2.39 -0.84
CA TYR A 68 -6.87 1.45 -1.94
C TYR A 68 -5.51 0.77 -1.88
N VAL A 69 -5.50 -0.55 -2.08
CA VAL A 69 -4.28 -1.31 -2.34
C VAL A 69 -3.85 -1.01 -3.76
N VAL A 70 -2.57 -0.66 -3.95
CA VAL A 70 -1.99 -0.41 -5.26
C VAL A 70 -1.33 -1.69 -5.76
N ILE A 71 -1.90 -2.31 -6.79
CA ILE A 71 -1.34 -3.50 -7.45
C ILE A 71 -0.97 -3.09 -8.88
N ASP A 72 0.28 -2.65 -9.04
CA ASP A 72 0.83 -2.16 -10.30
C ASP A 72 1.73 -3.23 -10.94
N PRO A 73 1.35 -3.85 -12.07
CA PRO A 73 2.13 -4.93 -12.68
C PRO A 73 3.50 -4.44 -13.21
N HIS A 74 3.68 -3.13 -13.37
CA HIS A 74 4.93 -2.53 -13.82
C HIS A 74 5.86 -2.13 -12.67
N LYS A 75 5.42 -2.29 -11.42
CA LYS A 75 6.26 -2.10 -10.23
C LYS A 75 6.40 -3.43 -9.51
N ARG A 76 7.65 -3.87 -9.31
CA ARG A 76 7.90 -4.99 -8.40
C ARG A 76 7.42 -4.62 -7.00
N THR A 77 6.84 -5.61 -6.32
CA THR A 77 6.66 -5.56 -4.86
C THR A 77 8.00 -5.23 -4.23
N HIS A 78 7.98 -4.22 -3.36
CA HIS A 78 9.16 -3.82 -2.58
C HIS A 78 9.30 -4.72 -1.38
#